data_AF-A0A8J8M747-F1
#
_entry.id   AF-A0A8J8M747-F1
#
_cell.length_a   1.000
_cell.length_b   1.000
_cell.length_c   1.000
_cell.angle_alpha   90.00
_cell.angle_beta   90.00
_cell.angle_gamma   90.00
#
_symmetry.space_group_name_H-M   'P 1'
#
loop_
_entity.id
_entity.type
_entity.pdbx_description
1 polymer ?
#
loop_
_entity_poly.entity_id
_entity_poly.type
_entity_poly.pdbx_seq_one_letter_code
_entity_poly.pdbx_strand_id
1 'polypeptide(L)'
;MKYIKISIFLMTLIVATGCSKEVIKIEEDVYKKSQQILPDDTYKMSDINEDISLVYGESKTIYIKEDNEYIEVGKTLCSYPKIAPNESSIVFVTGEPDYPGELYLYNLKDHEKTMLLGNDEGSNTPKDVEWLDNKRLLVIRGFGHGTVRLGGEICIYNIETKEVTPLLLPDELSEYRSVNKKDDTYEIEYATWEDETLNKTNSKIMIYKISEIEKLADK
;
A
#
# COMPACT_ATOMS: atom_id res chain seq x y z
N MET A 1 -9.78 -7.74 -20.74
CA MET A 1 -10.43 -7.56 -19.43
C MET A 1 -11.79 -6.91 -19.66
N LYS A 2 -12.87 -7.54 -19.17
CA LYS A 2 -14.24 -7.03 -19.35
C LYS A 2 -14.57 -6.07 -18.21
N TYR A 3 -14.88 -4.82 -18.55
CA TYR A 3 -15.45 -3.84 -17.64
C TYR A 3 -16.93 -4.18 -17.40
N ILE A 4 -17.34 -4.37 -16.15
CA ILE A 4 -18.76 -4.56 -15.80
C ILE A 4 -19.32 -3.19 -15.42
N LYS A 5 -20.12 -2.60 -16.32
CA LYS A 5 -21.01 -1.48 -15.96
C LYS A 5 -22.26 -2.06 -15.33
N ILE A 6 -22.43 -1.93 -14.02
CA ILE A 6 -23.69 -2.29 -13.35
C ILE A 6 -24.62 -1.07 -13.44
N SER A 7 -25.58 -1.13 -14.36
CA SER A 7 -26.68 -0.15 -14.42
C SER A 7 -27.76 -0.59 -13.45
N ILE A 8 -27.90 0.10 -12.32
CA ILE A 8 -28.93 -0.19 -11.32
C ILE A 8 -30.27 0.35 -11.82
N PHE A 9 -31.16 -0.55 -12.23
CA PHE A 9 -32.53 -0.22 -12.61
C PHE A 9 -33.39 -0.23 -11.33
N LEU A 10 -33.68 0.95 -10.79
CA LEU A 10 -34.50 1.08 -9.57
C LEU A 10 -35.98 0.87 -9.96
N MET A 11 -36.50 -0.33 -9.74
CA MET A 11 -37.92 -0.64 -9.93
C MET A 11 -38.68 -0.17 -8.69
N THR A 12 -39.34 0.98 -8.78
CA THR A 12 -40.16 1.54 -7.69
C THR A 12 -41.44 0.71 -7.51
N LEU A 13 -41.49 -0.09 -6.45
CA LEU A 13 -42.73 -0.70 -5.96
C LEU A 13 -43.47 0.34 -5.11
N ILE A 14 -44.58 0.87 -5.61
CA ILE A 14 -45.46 1.76 -4.82
C ILE A 14 -46.31 0.88 -3.92
N VAL A 15 -46.02 0.88 -2.61
CA VAL A 15 -46.92 0.32 -1.58
C VAL A 15 -47.46 1.47 -0.74
N ALA A 16 -48.72 1.84 -0.98
CA ALA A 16 -49.46 2.77 -0.15
C ALA A 16 -50.02 2.04 1.07
N THR A 17 -49.63 2.46 2.28
CA THR A 17 -50.48 3.01 3.36
C THR A 17 -49.77 2.89 4.71
N GLY A 18 -49.56 4.03 5.38
CA GLY A 18 -49.53 4.12 6.85
C GLY A 18 -48.27 3.72 7.61
N CYS A 19 -47.18 4.49 7.51
CA CYS A 19 -46.32 4.87 8.66
C CYS A 19 -45.28 5.92 8.21
N SER A 20 -45.67 7.20 8.14
CA SER A 20 -44.85 8.23 7.46
C SER A 20 -43.65 8.77 8.24
N LYS A 21 -43.32 8.25 9.43
CA LYS A 21 -42.11 8.66 10.16
C LYS A 21 -41.08 7.56 10.30
N GLU A 22 -41.50 6.32 10.57
CA GLU A 22 -40.57 5.18 10.60
C GLU A 22 -40.11 4.79 9.20
N VAL A 23 -41.01 4.78 8.21
CA VAL A 23 -40.64 4.42 6.82
C VAL A 23 -39.69 5.44 6.20
N ILE A 24 -39.91 6.75 6.44
CA ILE A 24 -39.01 7.80 5.95
C ILE A 24 -37.63 7.68 6.58
N LYS A 25 -37.56 7.34 7.88
CA LYS A 25 -36.28 7.14 8.57
C LYS A 25 -35.54 5.90 8.08
N ILE A 26 -36.27 4.81 7.82
CA ILE A 26 -35.73 3.59 7.21
C ILE A 26 -35.26 3.88 5.78
N GLU A 27 -36.01 4.65 4.98
CA GLU A 27 -35.59 5.06 3.63
C GLU A 27 -34.39 6.00 3.65
N GLU A 28 -34.30 6.96 4.57
CA GLU A 28 -33.13 7.82 4.72
C GLU A 28 -31.89 7.06 5.22
N ASP A 29 -32.05 6.13 6.16
CA ASP A 29 -30.96 5.31 6.67
C ASP A 29 -30.51 4.28 5.62
N VAL A 30 -31.44 3.69 4.86
CA VAL A 30 -31.13 2.82 3.70
C VAL A 30 -30.51 3.63 2.56
N TYR A 31 -30.96 4.86 2.30
CA TYR A 31 -30.37 5.75 1.31
C TYR A 31 -28.96 6.17 1.71
N LYS A 32 -28.72 6.57 2.96
CA LYS A 32 -27.39 6.87 3.50
C LYS A 32 -26.47 5.65 3.53
N LYS A 33 -26.99 4.46 3.85
CA LYS A 33 -26.24 3.20 3.79
C LYS A 33 -25.94 2.78 2.35
N SER A 34 -26.82 3.11 1.40
CA SER A 34 -26.59 2.94 -0.05
C SER A 34 -25.69 4.02 -0.67
N GLN A 35 -25.43 5.10 0.08
CA GLN A 35 -24.58 6.23 -0.28
C GLN A 35 -23.39 6.40 0.69
N GLN A 36 -22.84 5.33 1.25
CA GLN A 36 -21.40 5.39 1.52
C GLN A 36 -20.71 5.44 0.15
N ILE A 37 -20.61 6.66 -0.35
CA ILE A 37 -19.98 7.01 -1.61
C ILE A 37 -18.55 6.50 -1.48
N LEU A 38 -18.23 5.47 -2.26
CA LEU A 38 -16.83 5.14 -2.54
C LEU A 38 -16.18 6.46 -2.96
N PRO A 39 -15.14 6.94 -2.26
CA PRO A 39 -14.59 8.28 -2.48
C PRO A 39 -13.95 8.46 -3.87
N ASP A 40 -13.90 7.39 -4.68
CA ASP A 40 -13.37 7.36 -6.02
C ASP A 40 -14.18 6.39 -6.90
N ASP A 41 -14.55 6.82 -8.12
CA ASP A 41 -15.27 6.00 -9.11
C ASP A 41 -14.37 4.88 -9.68
N THR A 42 -13.05 5.00 -9.50
CA THR A 42 -12.06 4.00 -9.90
C THR A 42 -11.20 3.56 -8.72
N TYR A 43 -11.33 2.28 -8.35
CA TYR A 43 -10.56 1.69 -7.26
C TYR A 43 -10.12 0.27 -7.59
N LYS A 44 -9.01 -0.14 -6.98
CA LYS A 44 -8.63 -1.55 -6.86
C LYS A 44 -9.18 -2.06 -5.53
N MET A 45 -9.88 -3.19 -5.58
CA MET A 45 -10.35 -3.88 -4.39
C MET A 45 -9.73 -5.27 -4.33
N SER A 46 -9.27 -5.65 -3.15
CA SER A 46 -8.73 -6.97 -2.86
C SER A 46 -9.21 -7.41 -1.49
N ASP A 47 -9.78 -8.60 -1.39
CA ASP A 47 -10.16 -9.16 -0.11
C ASP A 47 -8.90 -9.52 0.69
N ILE A 48 -8.87 -9.09 1.95
CA ILE A 48 -7.83 -9.47 2.91
C ILE A 48 -8.24 -10.80 3.56
N ASN A 49 -9.49 -10.90 4.02
CA ASN A 49 -10.10 -12.11 4.58
C ASN A 49 -11.61 -12.09 4.30
N GLU A 50 -12.38 -12.97 4.97
CA GLU A 50 -13.83 -13.11 4.77
C GLU A 50 -14.64 -11.82 5.08
N ASP A 51 -14.15 -11.00 6.02
CA ASP A 51 -14.87 -9.85 6.56
C ASP A 51 -14.28 -8.50 6.11
N ILE A 52 -13.00 -8.49 5.71
CA ILE A 52 -12.21 -7.28 5.46
C ILE A 52 -11.72 -7.23 4.00
N SER A 53 -11.98 -6.12 3.32
CA SER A 53 -11.40 -5.81 2.00
C SER A 53 -10.53 -4.55 2.03
N LEU A 54 -9.42 -4.57 1.31
CA LEU A 54 -8.60 -3.40 1.00
C LEU A 54 -9.15 -2.70 -0.23
N VAL A 55 -9.28 -1.37 -0.15
CA VAL A 55 -9.72 -0.51 -1.26
C VAL A 55 -8.67 0.57 -1.48
N TYR A 56 -8.16 0.65 -2.71
CA TYR A 56 -7.14 1.61 -3.12
C TYR A 56 -7.64 2.48 -4.27
N GLY A 57 -7.80 3.78 -4.01
CA GLY A 57 -8.33 4.76 -4.98
C GLY A 57 -7.30 5.30 -5.97
N GLU A 58 -7.76 5.98 -7.02
CA GLU A 58 -6.92 6.62 -8.05
C GLU A 58 -6.05 7.71 -7.45
N SER A 59 -6.57 8.46 -6.48
CA SER A 59 -5.81 9.46 -5.70
C SER A 59 -4.77 8.84 -4.74
N LYS A 60 -4.53 7.53 -4.85
CA LYS A 60 -3.66 6.75 -3.96
C LYS A 60 -4.07 6.86 -2.50
N THR A 61 -5.39 6.90 -2.29
CA THR A 61 -6.06 6.80 -0.99
C THR A 61 -6.22 5.33 -0.60
N ILE A 62 -6.20 5.05 0.70
CA ILE A 62 -6.35 3.71 1.24
C ILE A 62 -7.55 3.68 2.18
N TYR A 63 -8.47 2.76 1.90
CA TYR A 63 -9.58 2.44 2.78
C TYR A 63 -9.57 0.95 3.14
N ILE A 64 -10.00 0.66 4.35
CA ILE A 64 -10.37 -0.68 4.79
C ILE A 64 -11.89 -0.75 4.82
N LYS A 65 -12.45 -1.74 4.15
CA LYS A 65 -13.88 -2.02 4.14
C LYS A 65 -14.17 -3.18 5.09
N GLU A 66 -15.01 -2.95 6.10
CA GLU A 66 -15.46 -3.92 7.09
C GLU A 66 -16.93 -3.65 7.40
N ASP A 67 -17.80 -4.67 7.49
CA ASP A 67 -19.22 -4.53 7.81
C ASP A 67 -20.04 -3.53 6.93
N ASN A 68 -19.56 -3.27 5.71
CA ASN A 68 -20.04 -2.22 4.79
C ASN A 68 -19.74 -0.77 5.24
N GLU A 69 -18.79 -0.58 6.13
CA GLU A 69 -18.18 0.70 6.45
C GLU A 69 -16.82 0.84 5.75
N TYR A 70 -16.47 2.05 5.34
CA TYR A 70 -15.13 2.37 4.83
C TYR A 70 -14.37 3.21 5.87
N ILE A 71 -13.23 2.68 6.32
CA ILE A 71 -12.32 3.34 7.25
C ILE A 71 -11.15 3.91 6.45
N GLU A 72 -10.99 5.24 6.46
CA GLU A 72 -9.84 5.89 5.81
C GLU A 72 -8.55 5.63 6.60
N VAL A 73 -7.59 4.96 5.96
CA VAL A 73 -6.27 4.66 6.54
C VAL A 73 -5.21 5.63 6.02
N GLY A 74 -5.26 5.93 4.73
CA GLY A 74 -4.32 6.79 4.01
C GLY A 74 -5.03 7.76 3.08
N LYS A 75 -4.67 9.05 3.15
CA LYS A 75 -5.46 10.14 2.55
C LYS A 75 -5.05 10.53 1.13
N THR A 76 -3.79 10.41 0.75
CA THR A 76 -3.32 10.68 -0.61
C THR A 76 -1.89 10.18 -0.78
N LEU A 77 -1.48 9.91 -2.02
CA LEU A 77 -0.10 9.61 -2.40
C LEU A 77 0.53 8.46 -1.61
N CYS A 78 -0.28 7.50 -1.18
CA CYS A 78 0.21 6.30 -0.53
C CYS A 78 0.66 5.27 -1.57
N SER A 79 1.68 4.48 -1.28
CA SER A 79 1.98 3.27 -2.05
C SER A 79 0.78 2.32 -1.97
N TYR A 80 0.72 1.36 -2.91
CA TYR A 80 -0.25 0.28 -2.78
C TYR A 80 0.06 -0.52 -1.49
N PRO A 81 -0.91 -0.72 -0.58
CA PRO A 81 -0.64 -1.39 0.68
C PRO A 81 -0.24 -2.85 0.51
N LYS A 82 0.65 -3.30 1.38
CA LYS A 82 1.09 -4.69 1.46
C LYS A 82 0.47 -5.34 2.70
N ILE A 83 -0.23 -6.45 2.48
CA ILE A 83 -0.93 -7.19 3.53
C ILE A 83 0.05 -8.12 4.23
N ALA A 84 0.04 -8.13 5.56
CA ALA A 84 0.87 -9.02 6.35
C ALA A 84 0.55 -10.49 6.03
N PRO A 85 1.53 -11.42 6.09
CA PRO A 85 1.27 -12.84 5.82
C PRO A 85 0.20 -13.48 6.71
N ASN A 86 0.00 -12.97 7.92
CA ASN A 86 -1.05 -13.38 8.86
C ASN A 86 -2.34 -12.57 8.75
N GLU A 87 -2.45 -11.68 7.76
CA GLU A 87 -3.63 -10.85 7.48
C GLU A 87 -4.04 -9.93 8.65
N SER A 88 -3.14 -9.65 9.61
CA SER A 88 -3.48 -8.85 10.80
C SER A 88 -3.22 -7.36 10.63
N SER A 89 -2.47 -6.98 9.60
CA SER A 89 -2.06 -5.61 9.35
C SER A 89 -1.73 -5.36 7.89
N ILE A 90 -1.67 -4.08 7.53
CA ILE A 90 -1.12 -3.62 6.25
C ILE A 90 0.03 -2.66 6.52
N VAL A 91 0.98 -2.59 5.58
CA VAL A 91 2.00 -1.54 5.53
C VAL A 91 1.93 -0.77 4.22
N PHE A 92 2.28 0.50 4.28
CA PHE A 92 2.35 1.37 3.11
C PHE A 92 3.31 2.52 3.37
N VAL A 93 3.88 3.05 2.30
CA VAL A 93 4.72 4.24 2.32
C VAL A 93 3.89 5.43 1.86
N THR A 94 3.97 6.56 2.55
CA THR A 94 3.48 7.85 2.06
C THR A 94 4.61 8.61 1.38
N GLY A 95 4.29 9.65 0.61
CA GLY A 95 5.28 10.60 0.12
C GLY A 95 5.11 10.93 -1.36
N GLU A 96 5.77 12.01 -1.77
CA GLU A 96 5.86 12.43 -3.16
C GLU A 96 7.29 12.19 -3.65
N PRO A 97 7.53 12.19 -4.97
CA PRO A 97 8.90 12.15 -5.49
C PRO A 97 9.82 13.21 -4.84
N ASP A 98 9.29 14.39 -4.52
CA ASP A 98 10.06 15.53 -3.97
C ASP A 98 9.97 15.70 -2.44
N TYR A 99 9.13 14.91 -1.76
CA TYR A 99 8.94 15.00 -0.32
C TYR A 99 9.29 13.68 0.37
N PRO A 100 10.02 13.73 1.51
CA PRO A 100 10.33 12.53 2.28
C PRO A 100 9.06 11.73 2.60
N GLY A 101 9.14 10.44 2.37
CA GLY A 101 8.10 9.49 2.72
C GLY A 101 8.19 8.98 4.15
N GLU A 102 7.11 8.34 4.58
CA GLU A 102 7.01 7.69 5.87
C GLU A 102 6.39 6.31 5.68
N LEU A 103 6.97 5.30 6.32
CA LEU A 103 6.44 3.96 6.36
C LEU A 103 5.48 3.83 7.54
N TYR A 104 4.24 3.44 7.25
CA TYR A 104 3.20 3.19 8.23
C TYR A 104 2.83 1.71 8.28
N LEU A 105 2.47 1.27 9.48
CA LEU A 105 1.74 0.04 9.74
C LEU A 105 0.34 0.41 10.23
N TYR A 106 -0.67 -0.27 9.70
CA TYR A 106 -2.03 -0.18 10.19
C TYR A 106 -2.50 -1.56 10.65
N ASN A 107 -2.85 -1.66 11.92
CA ASN A 107 -3.39 -2.88 12.50
C ASN A 107 -4.90 -2.94 12.26
N LEU A 108 -5.33 -4.05 11.66
CA LEU A 108 -6.71 -4.20 11.20
C LEU A 108 -7.69 -4.47 12.35
N LYS A 109 -7.21 -4.97 13.50
CA LYS A 109 -8.05 -5.35 14.63
C LYS A 109 -8.39 -4.19 15.55
N ASP A 110 -7.41 -3.34 15.86
CA ASP A 110 -7.56 -2.21 16.77
C ASP A 110 -7.66 -0.86 16.05
N HIS A 111 -7.54 -0.88 14.72
CA HIS A 111 -7.53 0.29 13.85
C HIS A 111 -6.40 1.29 14.21
N GLU A 112 -5.31 0.80 14.80
CA GLU A 112 -4.16 1.63 15.13
C GLU A 112 -3.27 1.86 13.90
N LYS A 113 -2.96 3.13 13.62
CA LYS A 113 -1.94 3.52 12.63
C LYS A 113 -0.66 3.98 13.33
N THR A 114 0.43 3.28 13.09
CA THR A 114 1.75 3.56 13.67
C THR A 114 2.76 3.92 12.58
N MET A 115 3.47 5.04 12.73
CA MET A 115 4.64 5.32 11.90
C MET A 115 5.80 4.44 12.35
N LEU A 116 6.36 3.65 11.43
CA LEU A 116 7.48 2.75 11.69
C LEU A 116 8.83 3.39 11.37
N LEU A 117 8.94 4.06 10.22
CA LEU A 117 10.19 4.59 9.70
C LEU A 117 9.96 5.88 8.92
N GLY A 118 10.79 6.89 9.16
CA GLY A 118 10.80 8.16 8.43
C GLY A 118 12.16 8.43 7.80
N ASN A 119 12.49 9.72 7.64
CA ASN A 119 13.81 10.14 7.19
C ASN A 119 14.91 9.85 8.23
N ASP A 120 16.10 9.45 7.79
CA ASP A 120 17.28 9.34 8.65
C ASP A 120 18.20 10.57 8.58
N GLU A 121 19.30 10.51 9.34
CA GLU A 121 20.34 11.54 9.35
C GLU A 121 21.02 11.74 7.99
N GLY A 122 21.02 10.71 7.12
CA GLY A 122 21.57 10.73 5.77
C GLY A 122 20.60 11.30 4.72
N SER A 123 19.43 11.80 5.14
CA SER A 123 18.35 12.23 4.25
C SER A 123 17.71 11.11 3.43
N ASN A 124 17.89 9.84 3.83
CA ASN A 124 17.22 8.70 3.21
C ASN A 124 15.86 8.44 3.83
N THR A 125 14.88 8.21 2.98
CA THR A 125 13.49 7.95 3.33
C THR A 125 13.01 6.61 2.74
N PRO A 126 12.02 5.93 3.35
CA PRO A 126 11.33 4.82 2.70
C PRO A 126 10.75 5.23 1.35
N LYS A 127 10.95 4.39 0.33
CA LYS A 127 10.42 4.58 -1.03
C LYS A 127 9.46 3.48 -1.45
N ASP A 128 9.69 2.26 -0.97
CA ASP A 128 8.80 1.11 -1.17
C ASP A 128 8.95 0.11 -0.02
N VAL A 129 7.99 -0.78 0.13
CA VAL A 129 7.97 -1.78 1.20
C VAL A 129 7.35 -3.08 0.73
N GLU A 130 7.81 -4.19 1.29
CA GLU A 130 7.20 -5.52 1.17
C GLU A 130 7.42 -6.34 2.44
N TRP A 131 6.50 -7.26 2.75
CA TRP A 131 6.66 -8.15 3.89
C TRP A 131 7.68 -9.25 3.61
N LEU A 132 8.63 -9.44 4.52
CA LEU A 132 9.46 -10.64 4.57
C LEU A 132 8.72 -11.76 5.31
N ASP A 133 8.28 -11.45 6.53
CA ASP A 133 7.49 -12.30 7.41
C ASP A 133 6.62 -11.41 8.32
N ASN A 134 5.93 -11.96 9.33
CA ASN A 134 5.04 -11.18 10.20
C ASN A 134 5.76 -10.16 11.12
N LYS A 135 7.09 -10.11 11.11
CA LYS A 135 7.91 -9.26 12.01
C LYS A 135 8.91 -8.38 11.26
N ARG A 136 9.27 -8.75 10.03
CA ARG A 136 10.31 -8.11 9.24
C ARG A 136 9.76 -7.61 7.91
N LEU A 137 10.22 -6.43 7.52
CA LEU A 137 9.90 -5.78 6.25
C LEU A 137 11.15 -5.65 5.40
N LEU A 138 11.02 -5.86 4.10
CA LEU A 138 11.97 -5.36 3.11
C LEU A 138 11.58 -3.92 2.80
N VAL A 139 12.48 -2.97 3.01
CA VAL A 139 12.23 -1.54 2.78
C VAL A 139 13.27 -1.03 1.80
N ILE A 140 12.81 -0.40 0.71
CA ILE A 140 13.69 0.39 -0.15
C ILE A 140 13.89 1.75 0.50
N ARG A 141 15.14 2.14 0.72
CA ARG A 141 15.51 3.45 1.27
C ARG A 141 16.38 4.21 0.29
N GLY A 142 16.02 5.44 0.01
CA GLY A 142 16.74 6.30 -0.92
C GLY A 142 16.55 7.77 -0.59
N PHE A 143 17.22 8.65 -1.32
CA PHE A 143 17.22 10.09 -1.04
C PHE A 143 15.80 10.67 -0.97
N GLY A 144 15.51 11.41 0.10
CA GLY A 144 14.21 12.03 0.35
C GLY A 144 13.89 13.24 -0.51
N HIS A 145 14.86 13.73 -1.28
CA HIS A 145 14.71 14.88 -2.17
C HIS A 145 15.24 14.58 -3.57
N GLY A 146 14.58 15.17 -4.57
CA GLY A 146 14.97 15.10 -5.96
C GLY A 146 14.12 14.13 -6.78
N THR A 147 13.79 14.54 -8.00
CA THR A 147 12.92 13.80 -8.93
C THR A 147 13.62 12.71 -9.73
N VAL A 148 14.95 12.60 -9.62
CA VAL A 148 15.76 11.76 -10.52
C VAL A 148 15.97 10.37 -9.95
N ARG A 149 16.47 10.27 -8.72
CA ARG A 149 16.71 9.00 -8.02
C ARG A 149 15.44 8.57 -7.30
N LEU A 150 14.77 7.55 -7.85
CA LEU A 150 13.46 7.10 -7.38
C LEU A 150 13.57 6.00 -6.32
N GLY A 151 14.75 5.40 -6.20
CA GLY A 151 15.00 4.23 -5.37
C GLY A 151 16.22 4.40 -4.49
N GLY A 152 16.79 3.27 -4.05
CA GLY A 152 18.04 3.26 -3.30
C GLY A 152 18.45 1.85 -2.91
N GLU A 153 18.82 1.65 -1.66
CA GLU A 153 19.18 0.34 -1.10
C GLU A 153 17.96 -0.44 -0.62
N ILE A 154 18.09 -1.77 -0.49
CA ILE A 154 17.12 -2.59 0.24
C ILE A 154 17.70 -2.90 1.62
N CYS A 155 16.91 -2.64 2.65
CA CYS A 155 17.20 -2.99 4.03
C CYS A 155 16.08 -3.82 4.62
N ILE A 156 16.38 -4.48 5.74
CA ILE A 156 15.40 -5.14 6.59
C ILE A 156 15.06 -4.21 7.74
N TYR A 157 13.77 -4.00 7.95
CA TYR A 157 13.26 -3.35 9.15
C TYR A 157 12.56 -4.37 10.04
N ASN A 158 13.01 -4.51 11.28
CA ASN A 158 12.35 -5.34 12.28
C ASN A 158 11.34 -4.50 13.08
N ILE A 159 10.06 -4.87 13.04
CA ILE A 159 8.97 -4.10 13.65
C ILE A 159 9.07 -4.10 15.18
N GLU A 160 9.53 -5.20 15.78
CA GLU A 160 9.62 -5.35 17.23
C GLU A 160 10.83 -4.58 17.80
N THR A 161 12.00 -4.74 17.18
CA THR A 161 13.25 -4.12 17.65
C THR A 161 13.48 -2.71 17.11
N LYS A 162 12.75 -2.33 16.04
CA LYS A 162 12.92 -1.09 15.27
C LYS A 162 14.29 -0.96 14.60
N GLU A 163 15.02 -2.06 14.49
CA GLU A 163 16.35 -2.09 13.87
C GLU A 163 16.23 -2.08 12.34
N VAL A 164 17.15 -1.36 11.70
CA VAL A 164 17.33 -1.31 10.25
C VAL A 164 18.66 -1.98 9.92
N THR A 165 18.63 -3.01 9.09
CA THR A 165 19.84 -3.75 8.68
C THR A 165 19.97 -3.73 7.15
N PRO A 166 21.09 -3.25 6.58
CA PRO A 166 21.29 -3.31 5.13
C PRO A 166 21.24 -4.75 4.60
N LEU A 167 20.61 -4.94 3.45
CA LEU A 167 20.48 -6.26 2.81
C LEU A 167 21.13 -6.29 1.42
N LEU A 168 20.72 -5.37 0.54
CA LEU A 168 21.24 -5.23 -0.81
C LEU A 168 21.63 -3.78 -1.07
N LEU A 169 22.91 -3.55 -1.31
CA LEU A 169 23.46 -2.26 -1.68
C LEU A 169 23.57 -2.19 -3.22
N PRO A 170 23.08 -1.12 -3.87
CA PRO A 170 23.29 -0.92 -5.29
C PRO A 170 24.72 -0.40 -5.55
N ASP A 171 25.18 -0.52 -6.80
CA ASP A 171 26.36 0.20 -7.27
C ASP A 171 26.07 1.71 -7.33
N GLU A 172 27.12 2.54 -7.42
CA GLU A 172 27.01 4.01 -7.37
C GLU A 172 25.99 4.58 -8.36
N LEU A 173 25.97 4.09 -9.60
CA LEU A 173 25.02 4.51 -10.65
C LEU A 173 23.78 3.61 -10.74
N SER A 174 23.45 2.88 -9.69
CA SER A 174 22.29 1.99 -9.66
C SER A 174 21.35 2.28 -8.49
N GLU A 175 20.14 1.75 -8.55
CA GLU A 175 19.15 1.81 -7.47
C GLU A 175 18.13 0.68 -7.58
N TYR A 176 17.64 0.22 -6.42
CA TYR A 176 16.45 -0.61 -6.32
C TYR A 176 15.21 0.30 -6.27
N ARG A 177 14.23 0.09 -7.15
CA ARG A 177 13.07 0.99 -7.30
C ARG A 177 11.75 0.42 -6.78
N SER A 178 11.59 -0.90 -6.81
CA SER A 178 10.41 -1.56 -6.27
C SER A 178 10.73 -2.97 -5.81
N VAL A 179 9.94 -3.46 -4.86
CA VAL A 179 9.96 -4.84 -4.37
C VAL A 179 8.53 -5.37 -4.30
N ASN A 180 8.27 -6.45 -5.03
CA ASN A 180 6.95 -7.08 -5.06
C ASN A 180 7.06 -8.57 -4.81
N LYS A 181 6.35 -9.05 -3.80
CA LYS A 181 6.22 -10.49 -3.55
C LYS A 181 5.25 -11.10 -4.56
N LYS A 182 5.64 -12.23 -5.13
CA LYS A 182 4.83 -13.03 -6.05
C LYS A 182 5.15 -14.49 -5.87
N ASP A 183 4.15 -15.25 -5.44
CA ASP A 183 4.28 -16.67 -5.11
C ASP A 183 5.46 -16.90 -4.14
N ASP A 184 6.48 -17.69 -4.54
CA ASP A 184 7.67 -18.01 -3.77
C ASP A 184 8.88 -17.09 -4.07
N THR A 185 8.63 -15.94 -4.72
CA THR A 185 9.67 -15.02 -5.17
C THR A 185 9.41 -13.55 -4.83
N TYR A 186 10.47 -12.77 -4.88
CA TYR A 186 10.44 -11.31 -4.96
C TYR A 186 10.88 -10.88 -6.36
N GLU A 187 10.02 -10.12 -7.04
CA GLU A 187 10.37 -9.37 -8.24
C GLU A 187 10.84 -7.97 -7.81
N ILE A 188 12.13 -7.70 -8.03
CA ILE A 188 12.79 -6.46 -7.61
C ILE A 188 13.24 -5.69 -8.85
N GLU A 189 12.76 -4.46 -9.02
CA GLU A 189 13.26 -3.59 -10.10
C GLU A 189 14.62 -3.01 -9.72
N TYR A 190 15.60 -3.23 -10.60
CA TYR A 190 16.94 -2.66 -10.50
C TYR A 190 17.21 -1.78 -11.71
N ALA A 191 17.48 -0.50 -11.46
CA ALA A 191 17.78 0.49 -12.48
C ALA A 191 19.26 0.87 -12.41
N THR A 192 19.88 1.04 -13.58
CA THR A 192 21.25 1.53 -13.74
C THR A 192 21.24 2.72 -14.69
N TRP A 193 21.85 3.82 -14.27
CA TRP A 193 22.08 5.00 -15.08
C TRP A 193 23.24 4.76 -16.05
N GLU A 194 23.12 5.27 -17.28
CA GLU A 194 24.19 5.11 -18.28
C GLU A 194 25.45 5.92 -17.94
N ASP A 195 25.28 7.03 -17.24
CA ASP A 195 26.33 7.94 -16.79
C ASP A 195 25.86 8.82 -15.62
N GLU A 196 26.78 9.62 -15.09
CA GLU A 196 26.55 10.57 -13.98
C GLU A 196 25.63 11.75 -14.34
N THR A 197 25.26 11.93 -15.61
CA THR A 197 24.31 12.98 -16.00
C THR A 197 22.88 12.63 -15.63
N LEU A 198 22.62 11.35 -15.30
CA LEU A 198 21.34 10.81 -14.89
C LEU A 198 20.20 11.14 -15.87
N ASN A 199 20.51 11.15 -17.17
CA ASN A 199 19.52 11.43 -18.22
C ASN A 199 18.85 10.17 -18.77
N LYS A 200 19.50 9.01 -18.63
CA LYS A 200 19.00 7.75 -19.20
C LYS A 200 19.24 6.59 -18.23
N THR A 201 18.20 5.77 -18.06
CA THR A 201 18.26 4.53 -17.26
C THR A 201 17.92 3.32 -18.09
N ASN A 202 18.53 2.20 -17.69
CA ASN A 202 18.10 0.87 -18.09
C ASN A 202 17.62 0.14 -16.82
N SER A 203 16.40 -0.39 -16.86
CA SER A 203 15.83 -1.18 -15.75
C SER A 203 15.75 -2.66 -16.14
N LYS A 204 15.92 -3.53 -15.14
CA LYS A 204 15.64 -4.97 -15.23
C LYS A 204 14.89 -5.44 -13.99
N ILE A 205 14.13 -6.52 -14.12
CA ILE A 205 13.55 -7.22 -12.98
C ILE A 205 14.52 -8.32 -12.54
N MET A 206 14.95 -8.26 -11.29
CA MET A 206 15.69 -9.31 -10.63
C MET A 206 14.71 -10.17 -9.84
N ILE A 207 14.81 -11.48 -10.00
CA ILE A 207 13.94 -12.44 -9.32
C ILE A 207 14.76 -13.15 -8.26
N TYR A 208 14.34 -13.04 -7.01
CA TYR A 208 14.94 -13.74 -5.88
C TYR A 208 13.92 -14.69 -5.29
N LYS A 209 14.30 -15.92 -4.99
CA LYS A 209 13.46 -16.79 -4.16
C LYS A 209 13.39 -16.22 -2.74
N ILE A 210 12.26 -16.39 -2.08
CA ILE A 210 12.12 -16.01 -0.66
C ILE A 210 13.25 -16.62 0.18
N SER A 211 13.54 -17.92 -0.03
CA SER A 211 14.63 -18.61 0.68
C SER A 211 16.04 -18.05 0.43
N GLU A 212 16.26 -17.30 -0.66
CA GLU A 212 17.54 -16.63 -0.92
C GLU A 212 17.62 -15.32 -0.13
N ILE A 213 16.53 -14.56 -0.08
CA ILE A 213 16.41 -13.35 0.75
C ILE A 213 16.53 -13.69 2.23
N GLU A 214 15.86 -14.75 2.71
CA GLU A 214 15.95 -15.19 4.11
C GLU A 214 17.40 -15.56 4.49
N LYS A 215 18.12 -16.27 3.62
CA LYS A 215 19.54 -16.58 3.85
C LYS A 215 20.45 -15.36 3.87
N LEU A 216 20.07 -14.27 3.20
CA LEU A 216 20.80 -13.00 3.27
C LEU A 216 20.43 -12.24 4.56
N ALA A 217 19.18 -12.34 5.00
CA ALA A 217 18.64 -11.70 6.19
C ALA A 217 19.21 -12.27 7.50
N ASP A 218 19.53 -13.55 7.54
CA ASP A 218 19.96 -14.26 8.75
C ASP A 218 21.51 -14.33 8.90
N LYS A 219 22.25 -13.56 8.10
CA LYS A 219 23.72 -13.45 8.18
C LYS A 219 24.15 -12.37 9.16
#